data_AF-X1VC41-F1
#
_entry.id   AF-X1VC41-F1
#
_cell.length_a   1.000
_cell.length_b   1.000
_cell.length_c   1.000
_cell.angle_alpha   90.00
_cell.angle_beta   90.00
_cell.angle_gamma   90.00
#
_symmetry.space_group_name_H-M   'P 1'
#
loop_
_entity.id
_entity.type
_entity.pdbx_description
1 polymer ?
#
loop_
_entity_poly.entity_id
_entity_poly.type
_entity_poly.pdbx_seq_one_letter_code
_entity_poly.pdbx_strand_id
1 'polypeptide(L)' 'MPNWVVRIETAMEDCPSPEEIAREVEASGGKLSVVRVWQRKLE' A
#
# COMPACT_ATOMS: atom_id res chain seq x y z
N MET A 1 -23.60 6.58 4.43
CA MET A 1 -22.75 5.61 3.72
C MET A 1 -22.51 4.42 4.63
N PRO A 2 -22.63 3.17 4.15
CA PRO A 2 -22.25 2.01 4.95
C PRO A 2 -20.78 2.13 5.36
N ASN A 3 -20.45 1.80 6.62
CA ASN A 3 -19.09 1.92 7.14
C ASN A 3 -18.03 1.16 6.31
N TRP A 4 -18.43 0.13 5.57
CA TRP A 4 -17.52 -0.61 4.69
C TRP A 4 -17.13 0.18 3.43
N VAL A 5 -18.00 1.04 2.90
CA VAL A 5 -17.70 1.87 1.72
C VAL A 5 -16.61 2.87 2.07
N VAL A 6 -16.78 3.58 3.20
CA VAL A 6 -15.82 4.56 3.71
C VAL A 6 -14.45 3.91 3.93
N ARG A 7 -14.41 2.69 4.50
CA ARG A 7 -13.15 1.97 4.72
C ARG A 7 -12.45 1.57 3.42
N ILE A 8 -13.20 1.24 2.37
CA ILE A 8 -12.63 0.91 1.06
C ILE A 8 -12.09 2.18 0.39
N GLU A 9 -12.84 3.28 0.42
CA GLU A 9 -12.41 4.55 -0.15
C GLU A 9 -11.13 5.06 0.54
N THR A 10 -11.08 5.03 1.87
CA THR A 10 -9.86 5.37 2.63
C THR A 10 -8.68 4.45 2.27
N ALA A 11 -8.90 3.13 2.18
CA ALA A 11 -7.85 2.20 1.79
C ALA A 11 -7.35 2.41 0.34
N MET A 12 -8.20 2.91 -0.55
CA MET A 12 -7.83 3.28 -1.91
C MET A 12 -7.07 4.60 -1.98
N GLU A 13 -7.41 5.58 -1.14
CA GLU A 13 -6.69 6.85 -1.04
C GLU A 13 -5.28 6.67 -0.42
N ASP A 14 -5.15 5.80 0.59
CA ASP A 14 -3.88 5.53 1.26
C ASP A 14 -2.98 4.53 0.51
N CYS A 15 -3.48 3.94 -0.58
CA CYS A 15 -2.75 3.03 -1.46
C CYS A 15 -1.42 3.66 -1.92
N PRO A 16 -0.26 2.99 -1.73
CA PRO A 16 0.99 3.43 -2.34
C PRO A 16 0.91 3.30 -3.86
N SER A 17 1.46 4.29 -4.57
CA SER A 17 1.45 4.28 -6.03
C SER A 17 2.31 3.13 -6.58
N PRO A 18 2.04 2.65 -7.80
CA PRO A 18 2.87 1.63 -8.44
C PRO A 18 4.36 1.99 -8.47
N GLU A 19 4.69 3.27 -8.62
CA GLU A 19 6.06 3.79 -8.64
C GLU A 19 6.72 3.75 -7.25
N GLU A 20 5.96 4.03 -6.18
CA GLU A 20 6.43 3.90 -4.80
C GLU A 20 6.74 2.44 -4.46
N ILE A 21 5.83 1.53 -4.85
CA ILE A 21 6.00 0.09 -4.68
C ILE A 21 7.26 -0.39 -5.43
N ALA A 22 7.42 -0.01 -6.69
CA ALA A 22 8.58 -0.40 -7.50
C ALA A 22 9.89 0.05 -6.84
N ARG A 23 9.96 1.31 -6.39
CA ARG A 23 11.14 1.87 -5.73
C ARG A 23 11.50 1.13 -4.45
N GLU A 24 10.52 0.78 -3.62
CA GLU A 24 10.77 0.04 -2.38
C GLU A 24 11.20 -1.42 -2.65
N VAL A 25 10.58 -2.07 -3.64
CA VAL A 25 10.96 -3.42 -4.04
C VAL A 25 12.39 -3.45 -4.58
N GLU A 26 12.76 -2.49 -5.42
CA GLU A 26 14.13 -2.32 -5.93
C GLU A 26 15.14 -2.04 -4.81
N ALA A 27 14.84 -1.08 -3.92
CA ALA A 27 15.70 -0.76 -2.77
C ALA A 27 15.91 -1.94 -1.83
N SER A 28 14.95 -2.86 -1.75
CA SER A 28 15.06 -4.10 -0.97
C SER A 28 15.85 -5.22 -1.67
N GLY A 29 16.25 -5.03 -2.93
CA GLY A 29 16.83 -6.08 -3.77
C GLY A 29 15.84 -7.20 -4.09
N GLY A 30 14.56 -6.87 -4.25
CA GLY A 30 13.49 -7.84 -4.54
C GLY A 30 13.01 -8.66 -3.34
N LYS A 31 13.41 -8.31 -2.11
CA LYS A 31 13.06 -9.05 -0.88
C LYS A 31 11.76 -8.57 -0.22
N LEU A 32 11.28 -7.38 -0.56
CA LEU A 32 9.97 -6.90 -0.12
C LEU A 32 8.87 -7.36 -1.07
N SER A 33 7.76 -7.81 -0.51
CA SER A 33 6.52 -8.01 -1.24
C SER A 33 5.66 -6.75 -1.19
N VAL A 34 4.86 -6.53 -2.23
CA VAL A 34 3.91 -5.41 -2.33
C VAL A 34 2.99 -5.34 -1.10
N VAL A 35 2.55 -6.50 -0.59
CA VAL A 35 1.72 -6.60 0.61
C VAL A 35 2.41 -6.01 1.85
N ARG A 36 3.73 -6.19 2.00
CA ARG A 36 4.49 -5.61 3.12
C ARG A 36 4.65 -4.10 2.99
N VAL A 37 4.79 -3.57 1.77
CA VAL A 37 4.82 -2.11 1.53
C VAL A 37 3.51 -1.48 1.99
N TRP A 38 2.37 -2.11 1.64
CA TRP A 38 1.04 -1.67 2.05
C TRP A 38 0.80 -1.73 3.56
N GLN A 39 1.23 -2.82 4.23
CA GLN A 39 1.05 -2.96 5.68
C GLN A 39 1.79 -1.88 6.48
N ARG A 40 2.97 -1.46 6.01
CA ARG A 40 3.81 -0.49 6.72
C ARG A 40 3.25 0.94 6.70
N LYS A 41 2.35 1.25 5.77
CA LYS A 41 1.72 2.58 5.64
C LYS A 41 0.45 2.72 6.48
N LEU A 42 -0.07 1.60 7.01
CA LEU A 42 -1.26 1.54 7.86
C LEU A 42 -0.94 1.50 9.37
N GLU A 43 0.35 1.41 9.74
CA GLU A 43 0.87 1.49 11.12
C GLU A 43 1.31 2.92 11.46
#